data_AF-A0A3B9JLU9-F1
#
_entry.id   AF-A0A3B9JLU9-F1
#
_cell.length_a   1.000
_cell.length_b   1.000
_cell.length_c   1.000
_cell.angle_alpha   90.00
_cell.angle_beta   90.00
_cell.angle_gamma   90.00
#
_symmetry.space_group_name_H-M   'P 1'
#
loop_
_entity.id
_entity.type
_entity.pdbx_description
1 polymer ?
#
loop_
_entity_poly.entity_id
_entity_poly.type
_entity_poly.pdbx_seq_one_letter_code
_entity_poly.pdbx_strand_id
1 'polypeptide(L)'
;MAAGLKRDGKVKPRAYDFRHHFACANIMRWSVEGKNTHAMLPYLMRYMGHSSLESTYYYIHLIPDFFTQYSELTVSTEDLIPEVEPYEV
;
A
#
# COMPACT_ATOMS: atom_id res chain seq x y z
N MET A 1 -16.94 23.83 15.31
CA MET A 1 -17.63 23.08 14.23
C MET A 1 -16.94 21.74 14.05
N ALA A 2 -17.68 20.63 14.05
CA ALA A 2 -17.14 19.31 13.71
C ALA A 2 -17.52 18.98 12.25
N ALA A 3 -16.68 18.26 11.52
CA ALA A 3 -16.81 18.01 10.07
C ALA A 3 -18.01 17.11 9.65
N GLY A 4 -19.06 16.98 10.46
CA GLY A 4 -20.28 16.21 10.14
C GLY A 4 -20.09 14.69 10.05
N LEU A 5 -18.88 14.17 10.28
CA LEU A 5 -18.60 12.74 10.23
C LEU A 5 -19.26 12.02 11.42
N LYS A 6 -19.99 10.94 11.13
CA LYS A 6 -20.54 10.05 12.16
C LYS A 6 -19.39 9.45 12.99
N ARG A 7 -19.50 9.58 14.32
CA ARG A 7 -18.52 9.07 15.30
C ARG A 7 -19.04 7.84 16.06
N ASP A 8 -20.06 7.19 15.53
CA ASP A 8 -20.81 6.07 16.12
C ASP A 8 -20.13 4.70 15.88
N GLY A 9 -19.13 4.64 15.02
CA GLY A 9 -18.34 3.42 14.79
C GLY A 9 -17.37 3.07 15.93
N LYS A 10 -17.09 1.76 16.10
CA LYS A 10 -16.04 1.25 17.01
C LYS A 10 -14.66 1.86 16.71
N VAL A 11 -14.37 2.12 15.43
CA VAL A 11 -13.16 2.81 14.98
C VAL A 11 -13.51 4.25 14.62
N LYS A 12 -12.82 5.19 15.26
CA LYS A 12 -13.02 6.63 15.06
C LYS A 12 -11.93 7.17 14.14
N PRO A 13 -12.26 8.03 13.16
CA PRO A 13 -11.26 8.69 12.33
C PRO A 13 -10.28 9.49 13.19
N ARG A 14 -8.99 9.32 12.92
CA ARG A 14 -7.87 10.01 13.56
C ARG A 14 -7.20 10.92 12.53
N ALA A 15 -6.51 11.96 13.01
CA ALA A 15 -5.70 12.81 12.14
C ALA A 15 -4.68 12.00 11.32
N TYR A 16 -4.16 10.90 11.89
CA TYR A 16 -3.22 10.00 11.22
C TYR A 16 -3.82 9.32 9.98
N ASP A 17 -5.14 9.09 9.95
CA ASP A 17 -5.78 8.40 8.83
C ASP A 17 -5.75 9.27 7.55
N PHE A 18 -5.71 10.60 7.68
CA PHE A 18 -5.47 11.50 6.53
C PHE A 18 -4.07 11.36 5.96
N ARG A 19 -3.06 11.27 6.84
CA ARG A 19 -1.67 11.05 6.42
C ARG A 19 -1.53 9.72 5.68
N HIS A 20 -2.19 8.68 6.19
CA HIS A 20 -2.23 7.37 5.56
C HIS A 20 -2.91 7.42 4.19
N HIS A 21 -4.12 7.99 4.13
CA HIS A 21 -4.87 8.12 2.88
C HIS A 21 -4.08 8.92 1.83
N PHE A 22 -3.46 10.03 2.23
CA PHE A 22 -2.63 10.85 1.34
C PHE A 22 -1.49 10.03 0.71
N ALA A 23 -0.80 9.21 1.49
CA ALA A 23 0.29 8.37 0.98
C ALA A 23 -0.23 7.32 -0.01
N CYS A 24 -1.23 6.53 0.38
CA CYS A 24 -1.81 5.49 -0.47
C CYS A 24 -2.38 6.06 -1.77
N ALA A 25 -3.10 7.19 -1.72
CA ALA A 25 -3.69 7.82 -2.90
C ALA A 25 -2.63 8.29 -3.91
N ASN A 26 -1.51 8.85 -3.42
CA ASN A 26 -0.42 9.27 -4.31
C ASN A 26 0.27 8.08 -4.98
N ILE A 27 0.58 7.03 -4.21
CA ILE A 27 1.25 5.85 -4.74
C ILE A 27 0.34 5.12 -5.74
N MET A 28 -0.95 4.96 -5.42
CA MET A 28 -1.94 4.38 -6.33
C MET A 28 -2.05 5.19 -7.62
N ARG A 29 -2.16 6.51 -7.53
CA ARG A 29 -2.18 7.39 -8.71
C ARG A 29 -0.94 7.20 -9.58
N TRP A 30 0.26 7.16 -8.98
CA TRP A 30 1.49 6.96 -9.73
C TRP A 30 1.56 5.59 -10.39
N SER A 31 1.07 4.54 -9.72
CA SER A 31 0.94 3.20 -10.30
C SER A 31 0.02 3.21 -11.53
N VAL A 32 -1.18 3.79 -11.43
CA VAL A 32 -2.13 3.91 -12.55
C VAL A 32 -1.57 4.77 -13.71
N GLU A 33 -0.81 5.82 -13.39
CA GLU A 33 -0.14 6.67 -14.39
C GLU A 33 1.10 6.01 -15.02
N GLY A 34 1.49 4.80 -14.60
CA GLY A 34 2.70 4.14 -15.08
C GLY A 34 4.01 4.82 -14.66
N LYS A 35 3.97 5.66 -13.63
CA LYS A 35 5.16 6.31 -13.06
C LYS A 35 5.94 5.32 -12.22
N ASN A 36 7.28 5.44 -12.24
CA ASN A 36 8.12 4.65 -11.36
C ASN A 36 7.90 5.06 -9.89
N THR A 37 7.13 4.26 -9.15
CA THR A 37 6.78 4.51 -7.75
C THR A 37 8.02 4.61 -6.87
N HIS A 38 9.02 3.73 -7.06
CA HIS A 38 10.27 3.77 -6.32
C HIS A 38 11.06 5.08 -6.51
N ALA A 39 11.04 5.65 -7.72
CA ALA A 39 11.62 6.95 -8.00
C ALA A 39 10.82 8.11 -7.38
N MET A 40 9.51 7.93 -7.17
CA MET A 40 8.62 8.93 -6.57
C MET A 40 8.64 8.90 -5.03
N LEU A 41 8.95 7.75 -4.40
CA LEU A 41 8.96 7.60 -2.95
C LEU A 41 9.82 8.62 -2.19
N PRO A 42 11.03 9.02 -2.63
CA PRO A 42 11.81 10.05 -1.93
C PRO A 42 11.09 11.40 -1.84
N TYR A 43 10.30 11.75 -2.85
CA TYR A 43 9.48 12.97 -2.84
C TYR A 43 8.36 12.86 -1.81
N LEU A 44 7.69 11.71 -1.76
CA LEU A 44 6.64 11.44 -0.77
C LEU A 44 7.20 11.46 0.65
N MET A 45 8.36 10.81 0.87
CA MET A 45 9.10 10.79 2.13
C MET A 45 9.37 12.21 2.61
N ARG A 46 9.93 13.06 1.74
CA ARG A 46 10.23 14.45 2.08
C ARG A 46 8.97 15.25 2.41
N TYR A 47 7.90 15.07 1.62
CA TYR A 47 6.62 15.75 1.84
C TYR A 47 6.00 15.38 3.19
N MET A 48 6.09 14.10 3.59
CA MET A 48 5.54 13.59 4.84
C MET A 48 6.45 13.86 6.05
N GLY A 49 7.66 14.39 5.83
CA GLY A 49 8.63 14.65 6.89
C GLY A 49 9.23 13.38 7.49
N HIS A 50 9.35 12.31 6.70
CA HIS A 50 9.99 11.08 7.11
C HIS A 50 11.52 11.21 7.10
N SER A 51 12.18 10.62 8.10
CA SER A 51 13.64 10.60 8.23
C SER A 51 14.29 9.48 7.42
N SER A 52 13.54 8.43 7.09
CA SER A 52 14.03 7.27 6.32
C SER A 52 13.03 6.83 5.27
N LEU A 53 13.53 6.20 4.21
CA LEU A 53 12.69 5.69 3.12
C LEU A 53 11.81 4.52 3.59
N GLU A 54 12.30 3.72 4.54
CA GLU A 54 11.60 2.57 5.12
C GLU A 54 10.24 2.95 5.72
N SER A 55 10.19 4.08 6.45
CA SER A 55 8.92 4.59 7.00
C SER A 55 7.89 4.97 5.92
N THR A 56 8.33 5.22 4.69
CA THR A 56 7.47 5.48 3.53
C THR A 56 7.10 4.20 2.78
N TYR A 57 8.00 3.22 2.72
CA TYR A 57 7.77 1.90 2.11
C TYR A 57 6.58 1.16 2.74
N TYR A 58 6.31 1.40 4.02
CA TYR A 58 5.13 0.87 4.71
C TYR A 58 3.83 1.04 3.90
N TYR A 59 3.66 2.17 3.20
CA TYR A 59 2.43 2.44 2.44
C TYR A 59 2.28 1.65 1.14
N ILE A 60 3.36 1.14 0.54
CA ILE A 60 3.28 0.35 -0.69
C ILE A 60 2.54 -0.97 -0.43
N HIS A 61 2.86 -1.63 0.69
CA HIS A 61 2.29 -2.91 1.08
C HIS A 61 0.80 -2.84 1.45
N LEU A 62 0.24 -1.64 1.58
CA LEU A 62 -1.13 -1.43 2.03
C LEU A 62 -2.08 -1.07 0.88
N ILE A 63 -1.58 -1.04 -0.35
CA ILE A 63 -2.38 -0.69 -1.53
C ILE A 63 -3.08 -1.96 -2.00
N PRO A 64 -4.42 -2.00 -2.03
CA PRO A 64 -5.15 -3.17 -2.48
C PRO A 64 -4.74 -3.63 -3.89
N ASP A 65 -4.58 -2.68 -4.81
CA ASP A 65 -4.20 -2.93 -6.20
C ASP A 65 -2.80 -3.54 -6.35
N PHE A 66 -1.95 -3.43 -5.32
CA PHE A 66 -0.65 -4.09 -5.33
C PHE A 66 -0.82 -5.61 -5.42
N PHE A 67 -1.79 -6.18 -4.71
CA PHE A 67 -2.00 -7.63 -4.71
C PHE A 67 -2.51 -8.16 -6.04
N THR A 68 -3.36 -7.40 -6.74
CA THR A 68 -3.83 -7.78 -8.07
C THR A 68 -2.67 -7.78 -9.08
N GLN A 69 -1.89 -6.69 -9.14
CA GLN A 69 -0.71 -6.62 -10.01
C GLN A 69 0.35 -7.67 -9.64
N TYR A 70 0.57 -7.90 -8.34
CA TYR A 70 1.47 -8.92 -7.85
C TYR A 70 1.03 -10.31 -8.30
N SER A 71 -0.26 -10.66 -8.14
CA SER A 71 -0.79 -11.95 -8.58
C SER A 71 -0.56 -12.21 -10.07
N GLU A 72 -0.75 -11.20 -10.92
CA GLU A 72 -0.48 -11.29 -12.37
C GLU A 72 1.02 -11.49 -12.67
N LEU A 73 1.89 -10.77 -11.97
CA LEU A 73 3.35 -10.90 -12.12
C LEU A 73 3.88 -12.24 -11.59
N THR A 74 3.23 -12.83 -10.60
CA THR A 74 3.66 -14.08 -9.98
C THR A 74 3.12 -15.34 -10.66
N VAL A 75 2.20 -15.24 -11.61
CA VAL A 75 1.66 -16.42 -12.34
C VAL A 75 2.78 -17.30 -12.88
N SER A 76 3.81 -16.72 -13.50
CA SER A 76 4.93 -17.49 -14.05
C SER A 76 5.85 -18.11 -13.00
N THR A 77 5.67 -17.77 -11.72
CA THR A 77 6.48 -18.24 -10.59
C THR A 77 5.76 -19.26 -9.73
N GLU A 78 4.47 -19.52 -9.96
CA GLU A 78 3.67 -20.48 -9.20
C GLU A 78 4.25 -21.90 -9.30
N ASP A 79 4.83 -22.27 -10.45
CA ASP A 79 5.47 -23.58 -10.67
C ASP A 79 6.83 -23.75 -9.95
N LEU A 80 7.40 -22.68 -9.36
CA LEU A 80 8.72 -22.76 -8.70
C LEU A 80 8.66 -23.43 -7.32
N ILE A 81 7.52 -23.33 -6.63
CA ILE A 81 7.31 -23.95 -5.32
C ILE A 81 6.07 -24.85 -5.46
N PRO A 82 6.24 -26.14 -5.77
CA PRO A 82 5.13 -27.05 -5.97
C PRO A 82 4.31 -27.21 -4.67
N GLU A 83 3.01 -27.45 -4.81
CA GLU A 83 2.16 -27.80 -3.67
C GLU A 83 2.66 -29.08 -2.99
N VAL A 84 2.46 -29.18 -1.67
CA VAL A 84 2.81 -30.37 -0.91
C VAL A 84 1.99 -31.54 -1.41
N GLU A 85 2.66 -32.65 -1.72
CA GLU A 85 1.98 -33.83 -2.22
C GLU A 85 1.01 -34.39 -1.17
N PRO A 86 -0.17 -34.90 -1.56
CA PRO A 86 -1.21 -35.31 -0.62
C PRO A 86 -0.82 -36.41 0.37
N TYR A 87 0.29 -37.11 0.12
CA TYR A 87 0.81 -38.19 0.97
C TYR A 87 1.83 -37.73 2.01
N GLU A 88 2.20 -36.44 2.03
CA GLU A 88 3.12 -35.83 2.99
C GLU A 88 2.40 -35.02 4.10
N VAL A 89 1.06 -35.12 4.17
CA VAL A 89 0.19 -34.45 5.16
C VAL A 89 -0.34 -35.43 6.21
#